data_AF-A0A4Y5Z3F3-F1
#
_entry.id   AF-A0A4Y5Z3F3-F1
#
_cell.length_a   1.000
_cell.length_b   1.000
_cell.length_c   1.000
_cell.angle_alpha   90.00
_cell.angle_beta   90.00
_cell.angle_gamma   90.00
#
_symmetry.space_group_name_H-M   'P 1'
#
loop_
_entity.id
_entity.type
_entity.pdbx_description
1 polymer ?
#
loop_
_entity_poly.entity_id
_entity_poly.type
_entity_poly.pdbx_seq_one_letter_code
_entity_poly.pdbx_strand_id
1 'polypeptide(L)'
;MTPTCVLCATPLTAENRSIEHVIPQAIGGRLKVDDFICRSCNNRTGTDWDAVLVSQFAWFSRSLDVQRERGEHPAIPITLTDGQRLTLNSDGRLTPKDPALHRTDDGTVVSITARSMEDAKSILNGMKRKRPDVDVSKTLASATPGHRYSEVPMHLSIRFGEPGPSASIVKTALAFAHLHGLPAPACDLALEFLNDKGDRSAFRMQYARDLVEERPANRVTHILGVHADPISGIGIAYVEYFSFQRVIVILTRSYVGPPIQVTYAMDPEKGEELTMIANLAMGSAQVDELPTPERVNYAHMTAALNDALPIFIDRNEARHRGQIIDEAVAEGMAAAGASEGSVMTSAQQEVVLQHVNSAIAKRMVEQAYASVAIDRVLAEMHREGAFGIGTQSS
;
A
#
# COMPACT_ATOMS: atom_id res chain seq x y z
N MET A 1 15.92 -30.83 20.39
CA MET A 1 15.29 -29.92 21.37
C MET A 1 13.89 -29.60 20.89
N THR A 2 12.94 -29.32 21.79
CA THR A 2 11.65 -28.74 21.39
C THR A 2 11.87 -27.27 21.01
N PRO A 3 11.39 -26.80 19.84
CA PRO A 3 11.51 -25.39 19.49
C PRO A 3 10.68 -24.51 20.44
N THR A 4 11.07 -23.25 20.60
CA THR A 4 10.42 -22.28 21.47
C THR A 4 10.00 -21.05 20.68
N CYS A 5 8.86 -20.45 21.05
CA CYS A 5 8.38 -19.22 20.45
C CYS A 5 9.40 -18.10 20.63
N VAL A 6 9.91 -17.55 19.54
CA VAL A 6 10.93 -16.49 19.54
C VAL A 6 10.50 -15.23 20.31
N LEU A 7 9.19 -14.97 20.38
CA LEU A 7 8.63 -13.77 21.02
C LEU A 7 8.16 -13.93 22.48
N CYS A 8 8.13 -15.16 23.02
CA CYS A 8 7.66 -15.39 24.40
C CYS A 8 8.29 -16.60 25.11
N ALA A 9 9.33 -17.18 24.53
CA ALA A 9 10.06 -18.38 24.99
C ALA A 9 9.22 -19.63 25.28
N THR A 10 7.90 -19.60 25.07
CA THR A 10 7.00 -20.73 25.32
C THR A 10 7.31 -21.89 24.36
N PRO A 11 7.47 -23.13 24.85
CA PRO A 11 7.67 -24.30 23.99
C PRO A 11 6.58 -24.43 22.93
N LEU A 12 6.99 -24.72 21.69
CA LEU A 12 6.08 -24.96 20.59
C LEU A 12 5.61 -26.42 20.59
N THR A 13 4.30 -26.59 20.52
CA THR A 13 3.59 -27.89 20.48
C THR A 13 2.73 -27.95 19.23
N ALA A 14 2.18 -29.13 18.90
CA ALA A 14 1.33 -29.28 17.71
C ALA A 14 0.08 -28.37 17.74
N GLU A 15 -0.41 -28.05 18.94
CA GLU A 15 -1.62 -27.25 19.19
C GLU A 15 -1.34 -25.74 19.10
N ASN A 16 -0.21 -25.31 19.68
CA ASN A 16 0.12 -23.88 19.83
C ASN A 16 1.02 -23.33 18.71
N ARG A 17 1.72 -24.17 17.93
CA ARG A 17 2.57 -23.70 16.82
C ARG A 17 1.75 -23.02 15.74
N SER A 18 2.38 -22.10 15.02
CA SER A 18 1.78 -21.43 13.86
C SER A 18 2.75 -21.40 12.70
N ILE A 19 2.22 -21.51 11.49
CA ILE A 19 2.95 -21.17 10.26
C ILE A 19 2.83 -19.66 10.10
N GLU A 20 3.96 -18.98 10.08
CA GLU A 20 4.03 -17.53 9.94
C GLU A 20 4.44 -17.14 8.52
N HIS A 21 3.82 -16.08 7.98
CA HIS A 21 4.29 -15.47 6.73
C HIS A 21 5.48 -14.57 7.04
N VAL A 22 6.62 -14.80 6.38
CA VAL A 22 7.85 -14.02 6.62
C VAL A 22 7.61 -12.54 6.26
N ILE A 23 7.00 -12.28 5.10
CA ILE A 23 6.45 -10.98 4.71
C ILE A 23 4.93 -11.05 4.89
N PRO A 24 4.23 -10.05 5.47
CA PRO A 24 2.78 -10.12 5.65
C PRO A 24 2.02 -10.36 4.34
N GLN A 25 1.16 -11.40 4.31
CA GLN A 25 0.44 -11.81 3.10
C GLN A 25 -0.50 -10.73 2.52
N ALA A 26 -0.92 -9.76 3.34
CA ALA A 26 -1.74 -8.64 2.90
C ALA A 26 -0.99 -7.61 2.04
N ILE A 27 0.36 -7.57 2.09
CA ILE A 27 1.20 -6.83 1.14
C ILE A 27 1.80 -7.72 0.05
N GLY A 28 1.42 -9.00 -0.01
CA GLY A 28 1.77 -9.91 -1.10
C GLY A 28 2.66 -11.09 -0.70
N GLY A 29 3.19 -11.10 0.53
CA GLY A 29 4.12 -12.15 0.98
C GLY A 29 3.63 -13.59 0.75
N ARG A 30 4.56 -14.47 0.37
CA ARG A 30 4.34 -15.90 0.08
C ARG A 30 5.20 -16.84 0.92
N LEU A 31 6.46 -16.48 1.14
CA LEU A 31 7.39 -17.23 1.96
C LEU A 31 6.86 -17.40 3.40
N LYS A 32 6.97 -18.63 3.91
CA LYS A 32 6.45 -19.03 5.22
C LYS A 32 7.55 -19.70 6.03
N VAL A 33 7.43 -19.61 7.35
CA VAL A 33 8.29 -20.25 8.33
C VAL A 33 7.44 -20.96 9.38
N ASP A 34 7.81 -22.18 9.75
CA ASP A 34 7.25 -22.92 10.88
C ASP A 34 8.23 -22.92 12.06
N ASP A 35 7.83 -23.52 13.20
CA ASP A 35 8.61 -23.64 14.45
C ASP A 35 9.27 -22.34 14.98
N PHE A 36 8.81 -21.17 14.51
CA PHE A 36 9.29 -19.83 14.84
C PHE A 36 8.47 -19.15 15.96
N ILE A 37 7.14 -19.10 15.83
CA ILE A 37 6.25 -18.43 16.80
C ILE A 37 4.98 -19.23 17.12
N CYS A 38 4.48 -19.04 18.34
CA CYS A 38 3.19 -19.59 18.76
C CYS A 38 2.02 -18.74 18.25
N ARG A 39 0.85 -19.38 18.11
CA ARG A 39 -0.41 -18.79 17.63
C ARG A 39 -0.83 -17.54 18.40
N SER A 40 -0.57 -17.48 19.71
CA SER A 40 -0.89 -16.31 20.53
C SER A 40 -0.05 -15.09 20.14
N CYS A 41 1.27 -15.27 20.00
CA CYS A 41 2.17 -14.21 19.53
C CYS A 41 1.88 -13.84 18.08
N ASN A 42 1.65 -14.81 17.19
CA ASN A 42 1.26 -14.58 15.81
C ASN A 42 0.03 -13.65 15.75
N ASN A 43 -1.10 -14.08 16.31
CA ASN A 43 -2.35 -13.29 16.35
C ASN A 43 -2.13 -11.87 16.91
N ARG A 44 -1.41 -11.74 18.05
CA ARG A 44 -1.11 -10.45 18.67
C ARG A 44 -0.34 -9.53 17.71
N THR A 45 0.76 -10.02 17.13
CA THR A 45 1.58 -9.22 16.21
C THR A 45 0.85 -8.91 14.90
N GLY A 46 -0.02 -9.80 14.44
CA GLY A 46 -0.92 -9.56 13.31
C GLY A 46 -1.87 -8.38 13.57
N THR A 47 -2.42 -8.28 14.78
CA THR A 47 -3.33 -7.19 15.17
C THR A 47 -2.66 -5.88 15.61
N ASP A 48 -1.40 -5.93 16.08
CA ASP A 48 -0.64 -4.78 16.61
C ASP A 48 0.36 -4.24 15.56
N TRP A 49 1.33 -5.07 15.13
CA TRP A 49 2.47 -4.62 14.33
C TRP A 49 2.16 -4.67 12.84
N ASP A 50 1.67 -5.81 12.36
CA ASP A 50 1.45 -6.04 10.94
C ASP A 50 0.24 -5.25 10.45
N ALA A 51 -0.84 -5.14 11.24
CA ALA A 51 -2.01 -4.33 10.88
C ALA A 51 -1.64 -2.87 10.59
N VAL A 52 -0.77 -2.26 11.41
CA VAL A 52 -0.32 -0.87 11.19
C VAL A 52 0.58 -0.78 9.95
N LEU A 53 1.55 -1.69 9.79
CA LEU A 53 2.40 -1.76 8.59
C LEU A 53 1.55 -1.90 7.30
N VAL A 54 0.63 -2.85 7.27
CA VAL A 54 -0.28 -3.14 6.15
C VAL A 54 -1.16 -1.92 5.84
N SER A 55 -1.63 -1.19 6.85
CA SER A 55 -2.44 0.01 6.63
C SER A 55 -1.69 1.12 5.88
N GLN A 56 -0.38 1.30 6.15
CA GLN A 56 0.44 2.28 5.44
C GLN A 56 0.69 1.85 3.97
N PHE A 57 0.80 0.55 3.72
CA PHE A 57 0.98 -0.01 2.38
C PHE A 57 -0.32 -0.33 1.62
N ALA A 58 -1.49 -0.01 2.19
CA ALA A 58 -2.77 -0.37 1.61
C ALA A 58 -2.96 0.20 0.19
N TRP A 59 -2.60 1.47 -0.03
CA TRP A 59 -2.70 2.09 -1.35
C TRP A 59 -1.80 1.41 -2.40
N PHE A 60 -0.54 1.14 -2.04
CA PHE A 60 0.42 0.46 -2.91
C PHE A 60 -0.06 -0.95 -3.27
N SER A 61 -0.57 -1.68 -2.27
CA SER A 61 -1.13 -3.03 -2.44
C SER A 61 -2.37 -3.04 -3.35
N ARG A 62 -3.28 -2.06 -3.20
CA ARG A 62 -4.48 -1.89 -4.05
C ARG A 62 -4.14 -1.38 -5.46
N SER A 63 -3.02 -0.67 -5.63
CA SER A 63 -2.58 -0.09 -6.91
C SER A 63 -1.87 -1.09 -7.81
N LEU A 64 -1.05 -2.00 -7.25
CA LEU A 64 -0.49 -3.15 -7.97
C LEU A 64 -1.46 -4.34 -8.09
N ASP A 65 -2.66 -4.23 -7.50
CA ASP A 65 -3.62 -5.34 -7.37
C ASP A 65 -2.99 -6.60 -6.75
N VAL A 66 -2.18 -6.40 -5.70
CA VAL A 66 -1.38 -7.43 -5.02
C VAL A 66 -2.23 -8.67 -4.74
N GLN A 67 -1.80 -9.82 -5.25
CA GLN A 67 -2.50 -11.07 -4.98
C GLN A 67 -2.37 -11.46 -3.50
N ARG A 68 -3.51 -11.68 -2.85
CA ARG A 68 -3.57 -12.10 -1.44
C ARG A 68 -3.95 -13.57 -1.34
N GLU A 69 -3.32 -14.31 -0.44
CA GLU A 69 -3.73 -15.70 -0.15
C GLU A 69 -5.06 -15.76 0.61
N ARG A 70 -5.42 -14.69 1.33
CA ARG A 70 -6.68 -14.63 2.11
C ARG A 70 -7.31 -13.25 2.09
N GLY A 71 -8.57 -13.21 1.64
CA GLY A 71 -9.48 -12.08 1.72
C GLY A 71 -9.19 -10.99 0.70
N GLU A 72 -10.25 -10.29 0.30
CA GLU A 72 -10.19 -9.18 -0.66
C GLU A 72 -9.46 -7.95 -0.10
N HIS A 73 -8.99 -7.09 -1.02
CA HIS A 73 -8.53 -5.74 -0.68
C HIS A 73 -9.67 -4.95 -0.01
N PRO A 74 -9.51 -4.49 1.24
CA PRO A 74 -10.52 -3.68 1.90
C PRO A 74 -10.64 -2.32 1.21
N ALA A 75 -11.79 -1.66 1.39
CA ALA A 75 -11.93 -0.27 0.97
C ALA A 75 -11.03 0.63 1.85
N ILE A 76 -10.27 1.53 1.22
CA ILE A 76 -9.22 2.32 1.87
C ILE A 76 -9.71 3.76 2.04
N PRO A 77 -9.67 4.35 3.25
CA PRO A 77 -9.95 5.77 3.42
C PRO A 77 -8.81 6.61 2.81
N ILE A 78 -9.18 7.54 1.94
CA ILE A 78 -8.25 8.47 1.27
C ILE A 78 -8.59 9.89 1.70
N THR A 79 -7.55 10.72 1.86
CA THR A 79 -7.70 12.17 2.08
C THR A 79 -7.02 12.89 0.91
N LEU A 80 -7.66 13.92 0.37
CA LEU A 80 -7.06 14.82 -0.62
C LEU A 80 -6.31 15.97 0.08
N THR A 81 -5.45 16.69 -0.64
CA THR A 81 -4.68 17.80 -0.05
C THR A 81 -5.52 18.99 0.40
N ASP A 82 -6.76 19.14 -0.08
CA ASP A 82 -7.76 20.09 0.40
C ASP A 82 -8.53 19.62 1.68
N GLY A 83 -8.23 18.42 2.17
CA GLY A 83 -8.90 17.80 3.31
C GLY A 83 -10.17 17.01 2.97
N GLN A 84 -10.60 16.94 1.70
CA GLN A 84 -11.74 16.12 1.28
C GLN A 84 -11.45 14.63 1.55
N ARG A 85 -12.42 13.93 2.13
CA ARG A 85 -12.30 12.50 2.48
C ARG A 85 -13.05 11.65 1.47
N LEU A 86 -12.35 10.68 0.90
CA LEU A 86 -12.86 9.71 -0.05
C LEU A 86 -12.66 8.28 0.49
N THR A 87 -13.25 7.32 -0.20
CA THR A 87 -13.02 5.89 -0.02
C THR A 87 -12.61 5.29 -1.36
N LEU A 88 -11.42 4.69 -1.43
CA LEU A 88 -10.95 3.89 -2.55
C LEU A 88 -11.51 2.47 -2.41
N ASN A 89 -12.37 2.08 -3.33
CA ASN A 89 -13.11 0.82 -3.28
C ASN A 89 -12.28 -0.36 -3.84
N SER A 90 -12.81 -1.58 -3.66
CA SER A 90 -12.22 -2.82 -4.17
C SER A 90 -12.30 -2.97 -5.70
N ASP A 91 -12.99 -2.08 -6.42
CA ASP A 91 -12.91 -1.93 -7.87
C ASP A 91 -11.79 -0.95 -8.30
N GLY A 92 -11.33 -0.07 -7.41
CA GLY A 92 -10.38 1.02 -7.71
C GLY A 92 -11.03 2.40 -7.90
N ARG A 93 -12.36 2.50 -7.85
CA ARG A 93 -13.09 3.77 -7.92
C ARG A 93 -13.03 4.51 -6.57
N LEU A 94 -12.97 5.83 -6.63
CA LEU A 94 -13.07 6.70 -5.46
C LEU A 94 -14.52 7.15 -5.26
N THR A 95 -15.02 7.06 -4.02
CA THR A 95 -16.36 7.54 -3.64
C THR A 95 -16.29 8.53 -2.46
N PRO A 96 -17.14 9.58 -2.39
CA PRO A 96 -17.07 10.57 -1.31
C PRO A 96 -17.39 9.95 0.05
N LYS A 97 -16.50 10.03 1.05
CA LYS A 97 -16.79 9.48 2.39
C LYS A 97 -17.91 10.25 3.09
N ASP A 98 -17.93 11.55 2.88
CA ASP A 98 -18.92 12.52 3.36
C ASP A 98 -19.70 13.08 2.17
N PRO A 99 -21.00 13.42 2.33
CA PRO A 99 -21.80 13.99 1.25
C PRO A 99 -21.36 15.41 0.92
N ALA A 100 -21.10 15.68 -0.36
CA ALA A 100 -20.82 17.04 -0.83
C ALA A 100 -22.13 17.81 -0.97
N LEU A 101 -22.22 18.97 -0.31
CA LEU A 101 -23.36 19.88 -0.39
C LEU A 101 -22.97 21.12 -1.18
N HIS A 102 -23.49 21.26 -2.39
CA HIS A 102 -23.27 22.47 -3.19
C HIS A 102 -24.29 23.53 -2.77
N ARG A 103 -23.80 24.71 -2.42
CA ARG A 103 -24.62 25.85 -1.96
C ARG A 103 -24.42 27.05 -2.86
N THR A 104 -25.47 27.85 -3.00
CA THR A 104 -25.39 29.24 -3.49
C THR A 104 -24.81 30.16 -2.41
N ASP A 105 -24.45 31.39 -2.80
CA ASP A 105 -23.83 32.40 -1.92
C ASP A 105 -24.72 32.81 -0.72
N ASP A 106 -26.05 32.64 -0.84
CA ASP A 106 -27.03 32.84 0.23
C ASP A 106 -27.08 31.66 1.24
N GLY A 107 -26.29 30.60 1.00
CA GLY A 107 -26.23 29.38 1.79
C GLY A 107 -27.30 28.33 1.46
N THR A 108 -28.17 28.56 0.48
CA THR A 108 -29.18 27.58 0.04
C THR A 108 -28.52 26.37 -0.64
N VAL A 109 -28.90 25.13 -0.25
CA VAL A 109 -28.36 23.91 -0.87
C VAL A 109 -29.03 23.68 -2.23
N VAL A 110 -28.24 23.65 -3.30
CA VAL A 110 -28.69 23.51 -4.69
C VAL A 110 -28.61 22.07 -5.18
N SER A 111 -27.55 21.34 -4.78
CA SER A 111 -27.39 19.93 -5.12
C SER A 111 -26.61 19.17 -4.04
N ILE A 112 -26.76 17.84 -4.04
CA ILE A 112 -26.04 16.93 -3.17
C ILE A 112 -25.31 15.88 -4.01
N THR A 113 -24.11 15.49 -3.59
CA THR A 113 -23.43 14.27 -4.08
C THR A 113 -23.37 13.25 -2.94
N ALA A 114 -23.75 12.01 -3.22
CA ALA A 114 -23.76 10.90 -2.27
C ALA A 114 -23.13 9.65 -2.90
N ARG A 115 -22.76 8.64 -2.09
CA ARG A 115 -22.10 7.41 -2.60
C ARG A 115 -23.05 6.46 -3.30
N SER A 116 -24.33 6.48 -2.93
CA SER A 116 -25.36 5.58 -3.44
C SER A 116 -26.73 6.22 -3.31
N MET A 117 -27.74 5.62 -3.96
CA MET A 117 -29.14 6.04 -3.81
C MET A 117 -29.68 5.87 -2.38
N GLU A 118 -29.17 4.90 -1.63
CA GLU A 118 -29.52 4.71 -0.22
C GLU A 118 -28.92 5.81 0.67
N ASP A 119 -27.65 6.14 0.45
CA ASP A 119 -26.95 7.25 1.11
C ASP A 119 -27.66 8.58 0.80
N ALA A 120 -27.97 8.85 -0.48
CA ALA A 120 -28.76 10.00 -0.92
C ALA A 120 -30.12 10.10 -0.22
N LYS A 121 -30.85 8.98 -0.10
CA LYS A 121 -32.13 8.90 0.61
C LYS A 121 -31.98 9.18 2.10
N SER A 122 -30.91 8.68 2.73
CA SER A 122 -30.58 8.95 4.13
C SER A 122 -30.31 10.45 4.36
N ILE A 123 -29.50 11.06 3.50
CA ILE A 123 -29.17 12.50 3.54
C ILE A 123 -30.43 13.36 3.36
N LEU A 124 -31.26 13.06 2.35
CA LEU A 124 -32.48 13.82 2.06
C LEU A 124 -33.52 13.70 3.18
N ASN A 125 -33.67 12.53 3.79
CA ASN A 125 -34.47 12.38 5.02
C ASN A 125 -33.88 13.17 6.19
N GLY A 126 -32.54 13.22 6.29
CA GLY A 126 -31.82 14.07 7.23
C GLY A 126 -32.12 15.56 7.05
N MET A 127 -32.15 16.02 5.80
CA MET A 127 -32.50 17.40 5.44
C MET A 127 -33.98 17.70 5.70
N LYS A 128 -34.91 16.79 5.34
CA LYS A 128 -36.35 16.98 5.53
C LYS A 128 -36.73 17.24 6.99
N ARG A 129 -36.00 16.67 7.95
CA ARG A 129 -36.16 16.95 9.39
C ARG A 129 -35.84 18.40 9.78
N LYS A 130 -34.99 19.09 9.02
CA LYS A 130 -34.61 20.52 9.22
C LYS A 130 -35.34 21.47 8.26
N ARG A 131 -35.81 20.96 7.12
CA ARG A 131 -36.46 21.68 6.02
C ARG A 131 -37.63 20.82 5.49
N PRO A 132 -38.83 20.93 6.09
CA PRO A 132 -39.98 20.08 5.74
C PRO A 132 -40.43 20.18 4.27
N ASP A 133 -40.04 21.27 3.59
CA ASP A 133 -40.24 21.57 2.18
C ASP A 133 -39.44 20.67 1.21
N VAL A 134 -38.48 19.87 1.71
CA VAL A 134 -37.70 18.94 0.88
C VAL A 134 -38.54 17.72 0.48
N ASP A 135 -38.89 17.63 -0.81
CA ASP A 135 -39.48 16.44 -1.44
C ASP A 135 -38.41 15.40 -1.79
N VAL A 136 -38.13 14.53 -0.82
CA VAL A 136 -37.17 13.41 -0.93
C VAL A 136 -37.43 12.54 -2.18
N SER A 137 -38.69 12.23 -2.49
CA SER A 137 -39.03 11.32 -3.59
C SER A 137 -38.76 11.97 -4.95
N LYS A 138 -39.18 13.22 -5.13
CA LYS A 138 -38.92 13.98 -6.36
C LYS A 138 -37.43 14.25 -6.56
N THR A 139 -36.69 14.58 -5.50
CA THR A 139 -35.24 14.82 -5.59
C THR A 139 -34.47 13.54 -5.93
N LEU A 140 -34.84 12.39 -5.35
CA LEU A 140 -34.25 11.09 -5.73
C LEU A 140 -34.57 10.70 -7.18
N ALA A 141 -35.78 11.00 -7.67
CA ALA A 141 -36.15 10.73 -9.07
C ALA A 141 -35.35 11.57 -10.08
N SER A 142 -34.79 12.72 -9.67
CA SER A 142 -33.88 13.54 -10.47
C SER A 142 -32.39 13.19 -10.31
N ALA A 143 -32.05 12.17 -9.51
CA ALA A 143 -30.66 11.78 -9.31
C ALA A 143 -30.07 11.13 -10.57
N THR A 144 -28.88 11.56 -10.96
CA THR A 144 -28.13 11.01 -12.09
C THR A 144 -26.78 10.44 -11.63
N PRO A 145 -26.28 9.34 -12.23
CA PRO A 145 -24.93 8.86 -11.97
C PRO A 145 -23.89 9.93 -12.31
N GLY A 146 -23.13 10.36 -11.30
CA GLY A 146 -22.09 11.37 -11.42
C GLY A 146 -20.70 10.74 -11.40
N HIS A 147 -19.85 11.12 -12.36
CA HIS A 147 -18.44 10.74 -12.41
C HIS A 147 -17.63 12.03 -12.64
N ARG A 148 -16.53 12.20 -11.92
CA ARG A 148 -15.55 13.26 -12.13
C ARG A 148 -14.16 12.73 -11.78
N TYR A 149 -13.13 13.29 -12.39
CA TYR A 149 -11.77 13.13 -11.90
C TYR A 149 -11.53 14.11 -10.74
N SER A 150 -10.58 13.79 -9.87
CA SER A 150 -10.11 14.75 -8.87
C SER A 150 -9.12 15.70 -9.54
N GLU A 151 -9.33 17.01 -9.39
CA GLU A 151 -8.35 18.05 -9.73
C GLU A 151 -7.40 18.34 -8.54
N VAL A 152 -7.69 17.74 -7.38
CA VAL A 152 -6.91 17.89 -6.14
C VAL A 152 -6.06 16.63 -5.92
N PRO A 153 -4.74 16.77 -5.63
CA PRO A 153 -3.87 15.66 -5.30
C PRO A 153 -4.34 14.82 -4.11
N MET A 154 -3.98 13.54 -4.13
CA MET A 154 -4.18 12.61 -3.01
C MET A 154 -3.05 12.73 -1.98
N HIS A 155 -3.40 12.80 -0.70
CA HIS A 155 -2.43 12.80 0.40
C HIS A 155 -2.22 11.36 0.92
N LEU A 156 -1.05 10.79 0.63
CA LEU A 156 -0.57 9.53 1.20
C LEU A 156 0.40 9.82 2.36
N SER A 157 0.16 9.21 3.52
CA SER A 157 1.04 9.32 4.69
C SER A 157 1.69 7.96 4.96
N ILE A 158 3.01 7.87 4.73
CA ILE A 158 3.84 6.72 5.07
C ILE A 158 4.75 7.15 6.22
N ARG A 159 4.86 6.34 7.28
CA ARG A 159 5.56 6.73 8.50
C ARG A 159 6.66 5.74 8.82
N PHE A 160 7.85 6.08 8.34
CA PHE A 160 9.05 5.30 8.53
C PHE A 160 9.49 5.34 9.99
N GLY A 161 9.74 4.16 10.56
CA GLY A 161 10.20 4.07 11.94
C GLY A 161 9.14 4.18 13.02
N GLU A 162 7.83 4.11 12.77
CA GLU A 162 6.89 3.96 13.90
C GLU A 162 7.09 2.60 14.61
N PRO A 163 6.92 2.50 15.95
CA PRO A 163 7.25 1.28 16.70
C PRO A 163 6.54 0.00 16.20
N GLY A 164 5.25 0.09 15.85
CA GLY A 164 4.47 -1.04 15.31
C GLY A 164 5.00 -1.54 13.96
N PRO A 165 5.02 -0.69 12.91
CA PRO A 165 5.62 -1.02 11.62
C PRO A 165 7.06 -1.51 11.69
N SER A 166 7.88 -0.88 12.53
CA SER A 166 9.28 -1.28 12.72
C SER A 166 9.39 -2.68 13.34
N ALA A 167 8.55 -3.00 14.33
CA ALA A 167 8.51 -4.34 14.93
C ALA A 167 8.01 -5.41 13.95
N SER A 168 7.10 -5.08 13.02
CA SER A 168 6.71 -5.98 11.93
C SER A 168 7.90 -6.26 10.98
N ILE A 169 8.66 -5.23 10.60
CA ILE A 169 9.88 -5.36 9.78
C ILE A 169 10.97 -6.17 10.50
N VAL A 170 11.20 -5.94 11.80
CA VAL A 170 12.19 -6.71 12.58
C VAL A 170 11.73 -8.16 12.78
N LYS A 171 10.43 -8.42 12.94
CA LYS A 171 9.87 -9.79 12.93
C LYS A 171 10.11 -10.49 11.58
N THR A 172 9.90 -9.80 10.46
CA THR A 172 10.22 -10.29 9.10
C THR A 172 11.70 -10.66 8.96
N ALA A 173 12.59 -9.78 9.40
CA ALA A 173 14.03 -10.02 9.42
C ALA A 173 14.42 -11.25 10.26
N LEU A 174 13.89 -11.39 11.47
CA LEU A 174 14.12 -12.55 12.34
C LEU A 174 13.55 -13.85 11.76
N ALA A 175 12.35 -13.82 11.17
CA ALA A 175 11.72 -14.97 10.54
C ALA A 175 12.57 -15.50 9.37
N PHE A 176 13.08 -14.60 8.53
CA PHE A 176 13.94 -14.95 7.40
C PHE A 176 15.32 -15.45 7.85
N ALA A 177 15.91 -14.81 8.85
CA ALA A 177 17.18 -15.25 9.45
C ALA A 177 17.07 -16.65 10.09
N HIS A 178 15.98 -16.93 10.79
CA HIS A 178 15.69 -18.24 11.37
C HIS A 178 15.58 -19.33 10.29
N LEU A 179 14.84 -19.06 9.21
CA LEU A 179 14.67 -19.97 8.08
C LEU A 179 16.02 -20.36 7.42
N HIS A 180 16.98 -19.43 7.42
CA HIS A 180 18.31 -19.62 6.84
C HIS A 180 19.41 -19.96 7.87
N GLY A 181 19.02 -20.49 9.03
CA GLY A 181 19.95 -21.12 9.97
C GLY A 181 20.66 -20.17 10.93
N LEU A 182 20.27 -18.89 11.01
CA LEU A 182 20.66 -18.02 12.11
C LEU A 182 19.66 -18.21 13.26
N PRO A 183 20.00 -18.92 14.34
CA PRO A 183 19.05 -19.22 15.41
C PRO A 183 18.66 -17.93 16.12
N ALA A 184 17.36 -17.68 16.31
CA ALA A 184 16.87 -16.41 16.86
C ALA A 184 17.49 -15.98 18.20
N PRO A 185 17.86 -16.87 19.16
CA PRO A 185 18.61 -16.48 20.36
C PRO A 185 20.00 -15.86 20.11
N ALA A 186 20.57 -16.03 18.92
CA ALA A 186 21.80 -15.36 18.49
C ALA A 186 21.53 -14.00 17.82
N CYS A 187 20.27 -13.58 17.70
CA CYS A 187 19.86 -12.27 17.17
C CYS A 187 19.51 -11.32 18.33
N ASP A 188 20.45 -11.14 19.26
CA ASP A 188 20.29 -10.35 20.49
C ASP A 188 19.68 -8.97 20.26
N LEU A 189 20.29 -8.16 19.40
CA LEU A 189 19.84 -6.77 19.14
C LEU A 189 18.42 -6.69 18.54
N ALA A 190 18.06 -7.65 17.67
CA ALA A 190 16.73 -7.72 17.09
C ALA A 190 15.67 -8.22 18.08
N LEU A 191 16.04 -9.10 19.03
CA LEU A 191 15.17 -9.50 20.14
C LEU A 191 14.98 -8.38 21.16
N GLU A 192 16.03 -7.64 21.49
CA GLU A 192 15.96 -6.45 22.35
C GLU A 192 14.98 -5.43 21.78
N PHE A 193 15.09 -5.08 20.49
CA PHE A 193 14.15 -4.18 19.80
C PHE A 193 12.68 -4.62 19.89
N LEU A 194 12.39 -5.93 19.82
CA LEU A 194 11.02 -6.44 19.88
C LEU A 194 10.45 -6.52 21.30
N ASN A 195 11.31 -6.56 22.31
CA ASN A 195 10.94 -6.58 23.73
C ASN A 195 10.84 -5.16 24.31
N ASP A 196 11.83 -4.31 24.04
CA ASP A 196 11.84 -2.88 24.35
C ASP A 196 11.78 -2.07 23.05
N LYS A 197 10.56 -1.64 22.69
CA LYS A 197 10.29 -0.83 21.50
C LYS A 197 10.89 0.59 21.57
N GLY A 198 11.54 0.97 22.67
CA GLY A 198 12.19 2.26 22.87
C GLY A 198 13.60 2.33 22.27
N ASP A 199 14.37 1.23 22.28
CA ASP A 199 15.68 1.22 21.63
C ASP A 199 15.55 0.99 20.11
N ARG A 200 16.26 1.83 19.36
CA ARG A 200 16.31 1.82 17.90
C ARG A 200 17.66 1.37 17.35
N SER A 201 18.59 0.98 18.23
CA SER A 201 19.96 0.59 17.88
C SER A 201 20.05 -0.47 16.79
N ALA A 202 19.05 -1.36 16.68
CA ALA A 202 18.95 -2.41 15.67
C ALA A 202 18.38 -1.97 14.30
N PHE A 203 17.81 -0.76 14.16
CA PHE A 203 17.05 -0.37 12.95
C PHE A 203 17.77 0.74 12.16
N ARG A 204 17.99 0.54 10.85
CA ARG A 204 18.69 1.48 9.96
C ARG A 204 17.96 1.66 8.63
N MET A 205 17.87 2.89 8.14
CA MET A 205 17.27 3.21 6.84
C MET A 205 18.32 3.09 5.73
N GLN A 206 18.09 2.23 4.73
CA GLN A 206 19.08 1.91 3.71
C GLN A 206 18.85 2.67 2.41
N TYR A 207 19.35 3.91 2.37
CA TYR A 207 19.36 4.76 1.17
C TYR A 207 20.75 5.35 0.87
N ALA A 208 21.82 4.79 1.46
CA ALA A 208 23.19 5.24 1.20
C ALA A 208 23.68 4.85 -0.20
N ARG A 209 23.25 3.67 -0.68
CA ARG A 209 23.42 3.18 -2.05
C ARG A 209 22.33 2.16 -2.34
N ASP A 210 22.13 1.84 -3.61
CA ASP A 210 21.42 0.62 -3.95
C ASP A 210 22.25 -0.62 -3.58
N LEU A 211 21.59 -1.66 -3.05
CA LEU A 211 22.22 -2.93 -2.69
C LEU A 211 21.86 -4.05 -3.66
N VAL A 212 20.90 -3.85 -4.55
CA VAL A 212 20.35 -4.91 -5.40
C VAL A 212 20.86 -4.76 -6.83
N GLU A 213 21.43 -5.83 -7.34
CA GLU A 213 21.96 -5.89 -8.70
C GLU A 213 20.81 -6.12 -9.70
N GLU A 214 20.91 -5.48 -10.88
CA GLU A 214 20.00 -5.66 -12.02
C GLU A 214 18.49 -5.54 -11.71
N ARG A 215 18.08 -4.51 -10.95
CA ARG A 215 16.66 -4.25 -10.65
C ARG A 215 15.79 -4.15 -11.90
N PRO A 216 14.62 -4.83 -11.95
CA PRO A 216 13.70 -4.74 -13.07
C PRO A 216 13.00 -3.37 -13.10
N ALA A 217 13.28 -2.57 -14.15
CA ALA A 217 12.75 -1.21 -14.27
C ALA A 217 11.21 -1.10 -14.41
N ASN A 218 10.51 -2.22 -14.68
CA ASN A 218 9.07 -2.27 -14.93
C ASN A 218 8.29 -3.15 -13.92
N ARG A 219 8.93 -3.60 -12.84
CA ARG A 219 8.32 -4.42 -11.78
C ARG A 219 8.67 -3.86 -10.41
N VAL A 220 7.69 -3.88 -9.53
CA VAL A 220 7.91 -3.64 -8.11
C VAL A 220 8.27 -4.96 -7.43
N THR A 221 9.13 -4.92 -6.41
CA THR A 221 9.64 -6.12 -5.74
C THR A 221 9.52 -6.01 -4.22
N HIS A 222 9.52 -7.17 -3.56
CA HIS A 222 9.91 -7.30 -2.16
C HIS A 222 11.20 -8.11 -2.12
N ILE A 223 12.17 -7.68 -1.30
CA ILE A 223 13.48 -8.32 -1.22
C ILE A 223 13.84 -8.49 0.24
N LEU A 224 14.23 -9.71 0.61
CA LEU A 224 14.83 -10.05 1.88
C LEU A 224 16.25 -10.52 1.63
N GLY A 225 17.15 -10.24 2.56
CA GLY A 225 18.47 -10.85 2.54
C GLY A 225 19.03 -10.99 3.95
N VAL A 226 19.92 -11.95 4.16
CA VAL A 226 20.66 -12.10 5.42
C VAL A 226 22.13 -12.24 5.09
N HIS A 227 22.94 -11.46 5.80
CA HIS A 227 24.39 -11.55 5.81
C HIS A 227 24.85 -11.75 7.25
N ALA A 228 25.63 -12.80 7.49
CA ALA A 228 26.27 -13.03 8.78
C ALA A 228 27.72 -13.46 8.57
N ASP A 229 28.65 -12.71 9.15
CA ASP A 229 30.09 -12.93 9.00
C ASP A 229 30.74 -13.18 10.38
N PRO A 230 31.30 -14.38 10.64
CA PRO A 230 31.96 -14.68 11.91
C PRO A 230 33.32 -13.97 12.08
N ILE A 231 33.89 -13.34 11.03
CA ILE A 231 35.16 -12.62 11.14
C ILE A 231 34.96 -11.24 11.75
N SER A 232 33.98 -10.48 11.26
CA SER A 232 33.57 -9.20 11.84
C SER A 232 32.56 -9.32 13.00
N GLY A 233 31.98 -10.50 13.18
CA GLY A 233 30.95 -10.79 14.19
C GLY A 233 29.57 -10.22 13.85
N ILE A 234 29.38 -9.59 12.68
CA ILE A 234 28.12 -8.94 12.36
C ILE A 234 27.10 -9.94 11.79
N GLY A 235 25.84 -9.83 12.23
CA GLY A 235 24.69 -10.40 11.55
C GLY A 235 23.69 -9.30 11.21
N ILE A 236 23.30 -9.19 9.95
CA ILE A 236 22.30 -8.22 9.46
C ILE A 236 21.26 -8.90 8.56
N ALA A 237 20.05 -8.35 8.57
CA ALA A 237 19.03 -8.62 7.58
C ALA A 237 18.73 -7.35 6.78
N TYR A 238 18.51 -7.51 5.48
CA TYR A 238 17.92 -6.51 4.61
C TYR A 238 16.44 -6.82 4.43
N VAL A 239 15.60 -5.80 4.54
CA VAL A 239 14.17 -5.88 4.25
C VAL A 239 13.79 -4.72 3.33
N GLU A 240 13.31 -5.06 2.14
CA GLU A 240 12.76 -4.13 1.18
C GLU A 240 11.30 -4.44 0.87
N TYR A 241 10.44 -3.42 0.98
CA TYR A 241 9.07 -3.47 0.51
C TYR A 241 8.83 -2.49 -0.64
N PHE A 242 8.06 -2.96 -1.61
CA PHE A 242 7.60 -2.20 -2.77
C PHE A 242 8.71 -1.46 -3.54
N SER A 243 9.92 -2.04 -3.64
CA SER A 243 11.15 -1.45 -4.21
C SER A 243 11.65 -0.14 -3.56
N PHE A 244 10.85 0.55 -2.75
CA PHE A 244 11.18 1.85 -2.17
C PHE A 244 11.43 1.84 -0.66
N GLN A 245 10.75 1.03 0.15
CA GLN A 245 10.98 1.03 1.61
C GLN A 245 12.15 0.11 1.94
N ARG A 246 13.32 0.67 2.26
CA ARG A 246 14.59 -0.06 2.39
C ARG A 246 15.15 0.03 3.81
N VAL A 247 15.33 -1.11 4.47
CA VAL A 247 15.78 -1.21 5.88
C VAL A 247 16.89 -2.24 6.03
N ILE A 248 17.90 -1.90 6.82
CA ILE A 248 18.84 -2.86 7.42
C ILE A 248 18.46 -3.05 8.89
N VAL A 249 18.26 -4.30 9.29
CA VAL A 249 18.07 -4.71 10.69
C VAL A 249 19.38 -5.35 11.16
N ILE A 250 19.96 -4.81 12.22
CA ILE A 250 21.12 -5.42 12.89
C ILE A 250 20.59 -6.54 13.78
N LEU A 251 20.93 -7.77 13.42
CA LEU A 251 20.52 -8.98 14.14
C LEU A 251 21.43 -9.19 15.35
N THR A 252 22.75 -9.08 15.15
CA THR A 252 23.76 -9.20 16.21
C THR A 252 25.10 -8.57 15.82
N ARG A 253 25.98 -8.38 16.82
CA ARG A 253 27.40 -8.01 16.67
C ARG A 253 28.37 -9.05 17.24
N SER A 254 27.85 -10.19 17.70
CA SER A 254 28.62 -11.26 18.35
C SER A 254 28.45 -12.60 17.62
N TYR A 255 28.30 -12.58 16.30
CA TYR A 255 28.10 -13.77 15.50
C TYR A 255 29.35 -14.66 15.45
N VAL A 256 29.15 -15.95 15.72
CA VAL A 256 30.23 -16.97 15.77
C VAL A 256 29.88 -18.25 14.99
N GLY A 257 28.84 -18.20 14.14
CA GLY A 257 28.39 -19.34 13.34
C GLY A 257 29.03 -19.40 11.93
N PRO A 258 28.60 -20.35 11.08
CA PRO A 258 29.04 -20.41 9.68
C PRO A 258 28.63 -19.15 8.90
N PRO A 259 29.41 -18.67 7.93
CA PRO A 259 29.02 -17.49 7.15
C PRO A 259 27.70 -17.71 6.42
N ILE A 260 26.80 -16.73 6.48
CA ILE A 260 25.49 -16.72 5.80
C ILE A 260 25.49 -15.59 4.78
N GLN A 261 25.10 -15.91 3.55
CA GLN A 261 24.78 -14.94 2.50
C GLN A 261 23.61 -15.49 1.70
N VAL A 262 22.43 -14.88 1.85
CA VAL A 262 21.20 -15.31 1.16
C VAL A 262 20.36 -14.11 0.76
N THR A 263 19.64 -14.25 -0.35
CA THR A 263 18.65 -13.28 -0.85
C THR A 263 17.41 -14.04 -1.28
N TYR A 264 16.23 -13.52 -0.95
CA TYR A 264 14.94 -13.92 -1.47
C TYR A 264 14.28 -12.68 -2.06
N ALA A 265 13.81 -12.76 -3.31
CA ALA A 265 13.10 -11.68 -3.95
C ALA A 265 11.78 -12.19 -4.53
N MET A 266 10.76 -11.33 -4.57
CA MET A 266 9.48 -11.69 -5.17
C MET A 266 8.74 -10.49 -5.76
N ASP A 267 7.89 -10.77 -6.74
CA ASP A 267 6.91 -9.84 -7.31
C ASP A 267 5.59 -9.91 -6.50
N PRO A 268 5.15 -8.82 -5.83
CA PRO A 268 3.92 -8.81 -5.05
C PRO A 268 2.63 -8.65 -5.89
N GLU A 269 2.71 -8.15 -7.13
CA GLU A 269 1.59 -8.15 -8.09
C GLU A 269 1.25 -9.59 -8.46
N LYS A 270 2.25 -10.42 -8.78
CA LYS A 270 2.03 -11.80 -9.28
C LYS A 270 2.17 -12.90 -8.24
N GLY A 271 2.81 -12.64 -7.09
CA GLY A 271 3.19 -13.67 -6.12
C GLY A 271 4.30 -14.61 -6.61
N GLU A 272 5.09 -14.20 -7.61
CA GLU A 272 6.18 -14.97 -8.21
C GLU A 272 7.51 -14.71 -7.47
N GLU A 273 8.29 -15.76 -7.20
CA GLU A 273 9.67 -15.63 -6.73
C GLU A 273 10.59 -15.18 -7.88
N LEU A 274 11.60 -14.37 -7.55
CA LEU A 274 12.55 -13.78 -8.50
C LEU A 274 13.99 -14.13 -8.11
N THR A 275 14.81 -14.49 -9.10
CA THR A 275 16.25 -14.62 -8.90
C THR A 275 16.89 -13.23 -8.92
N MET A 276 17.29 -12.74 -7.74
CA MET A 276 17.97 -11.45 -7.57
C MET A 276 19.05 -11.57 -6.49
N ILE A 277 20.05 -10.69 -6.54
CA ILE A 277 21.17 -10.67 -5.59
C ILE A 277 21.18 -9.33 -4.85
N ALA A 278 21.21 -9.39 -3.52
CA ALA A 278 21.48 -8.24 -2.67
C ALA A 278 22.93 -8.31 -2.14
N ASN A 279 23.73 -7.30 -2.47
CA ASN A 279 25.10 -7.14 -2.01
C ASN A 279 25.14 -6.58 -0.58
N LEU A 280 25.00 -7.50 0.37
CA LEU A 280 24.91 -7.23 1.81
C LEU A 280 26.25 -7.31 2.55
N ALA A 281 27.38 -7.43 1.84
CA ALA A 281 28.71 -7.45 2.45
C ALA A 281 29.02 -6.07 3.07
N MET A 282 28.74 -5.93 4.36
CA MET A 282 28.88 -4.70 5.13
C MET A 282 29.40 -5.00 6.52
N GLY A 283 30.56 -4.44 6.88
CA GLY A 283 31.10 -4.51 8.23
C GLY A 283 30.42 -3.52 9.18
N SER A 284 30.59 -3.72 10.49
CA SER A 284 29.96 -2.92 11.56
C SER A 284 30.04 -1.40 11.34
N ALA A 285 31.21 -0.87 10.97
CA ALA A 285 31.38 0.56 10.71
C ALA A 285 30.46 1.10 9.59
N GLN A 286 30.30 0.34 8.50
CA GLN A 286 29.45 0.73 7.37
C GLN A 286 27.96 0.67 7.73
N VAL A 287 27.57 -0.21 8.66
CA VAL A 287 26.20 -0.31 9.18
C VAL A 287 25.92 0.80 10.21
N ASP A 288 26.93 1.23 10.96
CA ASP A 288 26.83 2.34 11.91
C ASP A 288 26.79 3.73 11.26
N GLU A 289 27.32 3.87 10.04
CA GLU A 289 27.15 5.06 9.20
C GLU A 289 25.72 5.21 8.64
N LEU A 290 24.90 4.16 8.64
CA LEU A 290 23.53 4.25 8.15
C LEU A 290 22.66 5.10 9.10
N PRO A 291 21.73 5.92 8.57
CA PRO A 291 20.87 6.73 9.41
C PRO A 291 19.82 5.88 10.16
N THR A 292 19.53 6.25 11.41
CA THR A 292 18.28 5.87 12.07
C THR A 292 17.09 6.61 11.43
N PRO A 293 15.83 6.19 11.64
CA PRO A 293 14.67 6.86 11.04
C PRO A 293 14.57 8.36 11.35
N GLU A 294 15.04 8.80 12.53
CA GLU A 294 15.06 10.21 12.96
C GLU A 294 16.11 11.05 12.20
N ARG A 295 17.09 10.38 11.55
CA ARG A 295 18.24 11.00 10.89
C ARG A 295 18.26 10.75 9.37
N VAL A 296 17.20 10.17 8.81
CA VAL A 296 17.17 9.80 7.39
C VAL A 296 17.17 11.03 6.50
N ASN A 297 18.02 11.02 5.46
CA ASN A 297 17.91 11.98 4.38
C ASN A 297 16.76 11.57 3.45
N TYR A 298 15.63 12.26 3.60
CA TYR A 298 14.42 12.05 2.82
C TYR A 298 14.64 12.18 1.31
N ALA A 299 15.64 12.94 0.83
CA ALA A 299 15.89 13.09 -0.61
C ALA A 299 16.18 11.75 -1.32
N HIS A 300 16.97 10.87 -0.71
CA HIS A 300 17.29 9.57 -1.30
C HIS A 300 16.10 8.59 -1.23
N MET A 301 15.27 8.72 -0.18
CA MET A 301 14.03 7.95 -0.05
C MET A 301 12.98 8.41 -1.07
N THR A 302 12.88 9.72 -1.31
CA THR A 302 12.05 10.30 -2.39
C THR A 302 12.53 9.83 -3.76
N ALA A 303 13.84 9.72 -4.00
CA ALA A 303 14.36 9.14 -5.24
C ALA A 303 13.90 7.69 -5.42
N ALA A 304 14.10 6.82 -4.41
CA ALA A 304 13.66 5.43 -4.47
C ALA A 304 12.12 5.28 -4.63
N LEU A 305 11.33 6.19 -4.06
CA LEU A 305 9.89 6.24 -4.28
C LEU A 305 9.55 6.72 -5.70
N ASN A 306 10.23 7.73 -6.23
CA ASN A 306 10.04 8.23 -7.60
C ASN A 306 10.39 7.19 -8.67
N ASP A 307 11.34 6.29 -8.41
CA ASP A 307 11.65 5.17 -9.31
C ASP A 307 10.51 4.13 -9.33
N ALA A 308 9.89 3.87 -8.18
CA ALA A 308 8.83 2.86 -8.06
C ALA A 308 7.43 3.38 -8.41
N LEU A 309 7.13 4.65 -8.11
CA LEU A 309 5.80 5.27 -8.19
C LEU A 309 5.15 5.19 -9.59
N PRO A 310 5.87 5.41 -10.72
CA PRO A 310 5.30 5.29 -12.07
C PRO A 310 4.64 3.93 -12.31
N ILE A 311 5.22 2.84 -11.79
CA ILE A 311 4.67 1.49 -11.97
C ILE A 311 3.28 1.36 -11.31
N PHE A 312 3.07 1.97 -10.14
CA PHE A 312 1.76 2.01 -9.48
C PHE A 312 0.74 2.88 -10.22
N ILE A 313 1.19 3.99 -10.81
CA ILE A 313 0.35 4.88 -11.61
C ILE A 313 -0.09 4.16 -12.88
N ASP A 314 0.83 3.56 -13.62
CA ASP A 314 0.57 2.82 -14.85
C ASP A 314 -0.45 1.69 -14.65
N ARG A 315 -0.36 0.93 -13.55
CA ARG A 315 -1.32 -0.12 -13.20
C ARG A 315 -2.70 0.44 -12.87
N ASN A 316 -2.77 1.52 -12.09
CA ASN A 316 -4.03 2.21 -11.80
C ASN A 316 -4.69 2.74 -13.09
N GLU A 317 -3.92 3.38 -13.98
CA GLU A 317 -4.44 3.88 -15.25
C GLU A 317 -4.88 2.75 -16.18
N ALA A 318 -4.14 1.65 -16.27
CA ALA A 318 -4.52 0.51 -17.10
C ALA A 318 -5.86 -0.09 -16.65
N ARG A 319 -6.04 -0.27 -15.33
CA ARG A 319 -7.31 -0.71 -14.74
C ARG A 319 -8.44 0.28 -15.02
N HIS A 320 -8.20 1.58 -14.84
CA HIS A 320 -9.20 2.63 -15.07
C HIS A 320 -9.62 2.72 -16.55
N ARG A 321 -8.66 2.60 -17.49
CA ARG A 321 -8.94 2.52 -18.93
C ARG A 321 -9.81 1.31 -19.28
N GLY A 322 -9.53 0.14 -18.68
CA GLY A 322 -10.37 -1.04 -18.82
C GLY A 322 -11.82 -0.78 -18.39
N GLN A 323 -12.01 -0.22 -17.19
CA GLN A 323 -13.33 0.13 -16.66
C GLN A 323 -14.10 1.12 -17.55
N ILE A 324 -13.44 2.15 -18.10
CA ILE A 324 -14.09 3.06 -19.05
C ILE A 324 -14.58 2.29 -20.29
N ILE A 325 -13.80 1.36 -20.81
CA ILE A 325 -14.17 0.57 -22.00
C ILE A 325 -15.36 -0.33 -21.67
N ASP A 326 -15.31 -1.07 -20.57
CA ASP A 326 -16.39 -1.98 -20.15
C ASP A 326 -17.71 -1.22 -19.89
N GLU A 327 -17.65 -0.09 -19.18
CA GLU A 327 -18.79 0.80 -18.94
C GLU A 327 -19.36 1.36 -20.26
N ALA A 328 -18.50 1.85 -21.15
CA ALA A 328 -18.91 2.42 -22.43
C ALA A 328 -19.53 1.38 -23.39
N VAL A 329 -19.03 0.14 -23.36
CA VAL A 329 -19.61 -0.98 -24.12
C VAL A 329 -20.97 -1.37 -23.54
N ALA A 330 -21.11 -1.47 -22.21
CA ALA A 330 -22.39 -1.78 -21.57
C ALA A 330 -23.45 -0.70 -21.84
N GLU A 331 -23.08 0.59 -21.73
CA GLU A 331 -23.95 1.71 -22.08
C GLU A 331 -24.35 1.70 -23.56
N GLY A 332 -23.39 1.45 -24.47
CA GLY A 332 -23.65 1.35 -25.89
C GLY A 332 -24.60 0.20 -26.25
N MET A 333 -24.41 -0.98 -25.66
CA MET A 333 -25.27 -2.15 -25.86
C MET A 333 -26.70 -1.89 -25.40
N ALA A 334 -26.87 -1.24 -24.25
CA ALA A 334 -28.18 -0.81 -23.75
C ALA A 334 -28.83 0.23 -24.67
N ALA A 335 -28.08 1.23 -25.16
CA ALA A 335 -28.56 2.24 -26.09
C ALA A 335 -28.98 1.64 -27.46
N ALA A 336 -28.28 0.61 -27.92
CA ALA A 336 -28.61 -0.15 -29.13
C ALA A 336 -29.80 -1.14 -28.93
N GLY A 337 -30.33 -1.28 -27.72
CA GLY A 337 -31.36 -2.27 -27.40
C GLY A 337 -30.92 -3.71 -27.68
N ALA A 338 -29.62 -3.99 -27.62
CA ALA A 338 -29.07 -5.31 -27.88
C ALA A 338 -29.27 -6.23 -26.67
N SER A 339 -29.86 -7.41 -26.88
CA SER A 339 -30.02 -8.42 -25.82
C SER A 339 -28.77 -9.29 -25.71
N GLU A 340 -28.44 -9.68 -24.48
CA GLU A 340 -27.31 -10.55 -24.17
C GLU A 340 -27.41 -11.89 -24.93
N GLY A 341 -26.31 -12.33 -25.54
CA GLY A 341 -26.25 -13.55 -26.35
C GLY A 341 -26.87 -13.45 -27.75
N SER A 342 -27.44 -12.30 -28.14
CA SER A 342 -27.98 -12.11 -29.50
C SER A 342 -26.90 -11.68 -30.52
N VAL A 343 -27.10 -12.02 -31.79
CA VAL A 343 -26.28 -11.48 -32.89
C VAL A 343 -26.79 -10.08 -33.21
N MET A 344 -25.95 -9.07 -32.96
CA MET A 344 -26.28 -7.68 -33.26
C MET A 344 -26.44 -7.43 -34.76
N THR A 345 -27.46 -6.65 -35.13
CA THR A 345 -27.57 -6.09 -36.49
C THR A 345 -26.52 -5.00 -36.74
N SER A 346 -26.20 -4.71 -38.00
CA SER A 346 -25.23 -3.66 -38.36
C SER A 346 -25.62 -2.28 -37.83
N ALA A 347 -26.92 -1.96 -37.77
CA ALA A 347 -27.41 -0.72 -37.18
C ALA A 347 -27.14 -0.65 -35.66
N GLN A 348 -27.29 -1.77 -34.95
CA GLN A 348 -26.95 -1.84 -33.52
C GLN A 348 -25.43 -1.74 -33.30
N GLN A 349 -24.63 -2.37 -34.17
CA GLN A 349 -23.16 -2.25 -34.13
C GLN A 349 -22.71 -0.79 -34.30
N GLU A 350 -23.32 -0.06 -35.23
CA GLU A 350 -23.03 1.36 -35.43
C GLU A 350 -23.39 2.22 -34.19
N VAL A 351 -24.55 1.99 -33.57
CA VAL A 351 -24.94 2.68 -32.31
C VAL A 351 -23.95 2.40 -31.18
N VAL A 352 -23.55 1.14 -30.98
CA VAL A 352 -22.54 0.78 -29.97
C VAL A 352 -21.21 1.47 -30.25
N LEU A 353 -20.71 1.42 -31.49
CA LEU A 353 -19.45 2.06 -31.87
C LEU A 353 -19.46 3.58 -31.65
N GLN A 354 -20.56 4.25 -31.99
CA GLN A 354 -20.71 5.70 -31.76
C GLN A 354 -20.73 6.03 -30.27
N HIS A 355 -21.47 5.27 -29.45
CA HIS A 355 -21.48 5.43 -27.99
C HIS A 355 -20.10 5.21 -27.36
N VAL A 356 -19.45 4.08 -27.70
CA VAL A 356 -18.15 3.71 -27.15
C VAL A 356 -17.09 4.76 -27.45
N ASN A 357 -16.98 5.20 -28.72
CA ASN A 357 -16.04 6.23 -29.12
C ASN A 357 -16.29 7.57 -28.40
N SER A 358 -17.56 7.99 -28.29
CA SER A 358 -17.93 9.24 -27.63
C SER A 358 -17.64 9.22 -26.13
N ALA A 359 -17.99 8.13 -25.44
CA ALA A 359 -17.77 7.94 -24.02
C ALA A 359 -16.27 7.90 -23.67
N ILE A 360 -15.48 7.09 -24.41
CA ILE A 360 -14.02 7.01 -24.21
C ILE A 360 -13.37 8.38 -24.46
N ALA A 361 -13.66 9.03 -25.59
CA ALA A 361 -13.07 10.33 -25.93
C ALA A 361 -13.38 11.39 -24.86
N LYS A 362 -14.63 11.46 -24.38
CA LYS A 362 -15.02 12.34 -23.29
C LYS A 362 -14.23 12.06 -22.01
N ARG A 363 -14.13 10.79 -21.60
CA ARG A 363 -13.41 10.38 -20.37
C ARG A 363 -11.91 10.65 -20.44
N MET A 364 -11.29 10.50 -21.60
CA MET A 364 -9.88 10.82 -21.82
C MET A 364 -9.61 12.32 -21.73
N VAL A 365 -10.48 13.15 -22.31
CA VAL A 365 -10.38 14.61 -22.22
C VAL A 365 -10.56 15.08 -20.77
N GLU A 366 -11.59 14.59 -20.08
CA GLU A 366 -11.81 14.87 -18.65
C GLU A 366 -10.59 14.48 -17.77
N GLN A 367 -9.96 13.32 -18.03
CA GLN A 367 -8.76 12.87 -17.32
C GLN A 367 -7.56 13.81 -17.58
N ALA A 368 -7.33 14.18 -18.84
CA ALA A 368 -6.23 15.05 -19.22
C ALA A 368 -6.33 16.45 -18.58
N TYR A 369 -7.53 17.03 -18.53
CA TYR A 369 -7.76 18.30 -17.83
C TYR A 369 -7.45 18.19 -16.33
N ALA A 370 -7.89 17.11 -15.67
CA ALA A 370 -7.63 16.89 -14.26
C ALA A 370 -6.14 16.68 -13.94
N SER A 371 -5.39 15.98 -14.81
CA SER A 371 -3.93 15.84 -14.68
C SER A 371 -3.24 17.21 -14.71
N VAL A 372 -3.59 18.07 -15.68
CA VAL A 372 -3.03 19.43 -15.79
C VAL A 372 -3.40 20.31 -14.60
N ALA A 373 -4.57 20.10 -13.99
CA ALA A 373 -4.96 20.79 -12.76
C ALA A 373 -4.10 20.32 -11.56
N ILE A 374 -3.92 19.01 -11.40
CA ILE A 374 -3.04 18.41 -10.38
C ILE A 374 -1.61 18.94 -10.51
N ASP A 375 -1.03 18.96 -11.71
CA ASP A 375 0.34 19.44 -11.94
C ASP A 375 0.52 20.91 -11.50
N ARG A 376 -0.51 21.74 -11.70
CA ARG A 376 -0.49 23.14 -11.23
C ARG A 376 -0.54 23.24 -9.71
N VAL A 377 -1.42 22.46 -9.07
CA VAL A 377 -1.51 22.42 -7.59
C VAL A 377 -0.19 21.91 -6.99
N LEU A 378 0.42 20.88 -7.56
CA LEU A 378 1.72 20.38 -7.13
C LEU A 378 2.82 21.45 -7.31
N ALA A 379 2.89 22.13 -8.45
CA ALA A 379 3.83 23.21 -8.69
C ALA A 379 3.62 24.43 -7.75
N GLU A 380 2.39 24.69 -7.31
CA GLU A 380 2.07 25.68 -6.28
C GLU A 380 2.55 25.24 -4.90
N MET A 381 2.20 24.03 -4.46
CA MET A 381 2.66 23.45 -3.20
C MET A 381 4.20 23.37 -3.10
N HIS A 382 4.90 23.13 -4.22
CA HIS A 382 6.36 23.18 -4.28
C HIS A 382 6.91 24.61 -4.08
N ARG A 383 6.28 25.63 -4.68
CA ARG A 383 6.71 27.04 -4.52
C ARG A 383 6.45 27.58 -3.11
N GLU A 384 5.38 27.13 -2.47
CA GLU A 384 5.01 27.53 -1.10
C GLU A 384 5.78 26.79 -0.01
N GLY A 385 6.60 25.79 -0.36
CA GLY A 385 7.25 24.91 0.62
C GLY A 385 6.28 23.96 1.33
N ALA A 386 5.04 23.83 0.84
CA ALA A 386 4.03 22.91 1.37
C ALA A 386 4.36 21.44 1.09
N PHE A 387 5.28 21.14 0.16
CA PHE A 387 6.06 19.90 0.15
C PHE A 387 7.14 19.89 1.25
N GLY A 388 6.71 20.20 2.47
CA GLY A 388 7.51 20.04 3.67
C GLY A 388 7.48 18.59 4.11
N ILE A 389 8.65 17.97 4.19
CA ILE A 389 8.84 16.80 5.05
C ILE A 389 8.48 17.24 6.47
N GLY A 390 7.28 16.87 6.91
CA GLY A 390 6.81 17.16 8.25
C GLY A 390 7.63 16.38 9.26
N THR A 391 8.73 16.96 9.75
CA THR A 391 9.31 16.54 11.02
C THR A 391 8.26 16.77 12.10
N GLN A 392 7.51 15.71 12.45
CA GLN A 392 6.68 15.72 13.65
C GLN A 392 7.61 15.68 14.86
N SER A 393 8.16 16.84 15.20
CA SER A 393 8.77 17.10 16.50
C SER A 393 7.64 17.36 17.50
N SER A 394 7.20 16.31 18.18
CA SER A 394 6.35 16.36 19.37
C SER A 394 6.73 15.22 20.30
#